data_AF-A0A1F7T646-F1
#
_entry.id   AF-A0A1F7T646-F1
#
_cell.length_a   1.000
_cell.length_b   1.000
_cell.length_c   1.000
_cell.angle_alpha   90.00
_cell.angle_beta   90.00
_cell.angle_gamma   90.00
#
_symmetry.space_group_name_H-M   'P 1'
#
loop_
_entity.id
_entity.type
_entity.pdbx_description
1 polymer ?
#
loop_
_entity_poly.entity_id
_entity_poly.type
_entity_poly.pdbx_seq_one_letter_code
_entity_poly.pdbx_strand_id
1 'polypeptide(L)'
;MRGAFEGAAKSAFERLKGEEVCALHFEGEDSHFVRFNKAAVRQAGKVRQMQARLQLIRGRRQMQGDLTLSGEAGEDRARIARMMEELRGALPLLPEDPHLAYLENGASSERAGEDRLPRAQTAVEDILAACKGRDMAGLHAQGGVCAGFASSLGARRWFASHSFNFDWSFHARGDKAAKAHYAGFEWDAEALRARAARAAREAELLARPERTVPPGRYRAFLSPYAVEDFVGTVARRGFGLKALRTRRSSLLRMAEDGRRLSPLVRLDEAPSAGVGPDFQEEGFAKAPRVPLLREGRLGDPLVSPRSGREYGVPTNGASGDEMPGALEMAAGDLPMAEALARLGAGVYVGDLWYLNYSDLASCRITGLTRFATFWVEGGEIAAPLRVMRFDESAYRLLGENLIGLTRERELILDPGTYGARSTRSALAPGALVEDFALTL
;
A
#
# COMPACT_ATOMS: atom_id res chain seq x y z
N MET A 1 11.23 -11.75 -18.50
CA MET A 1 10.96 -10.31 -18.29
C MET A 1 12.22 -9.48 -18.39
N ARG A 2 13.29 -9.78 -17.63
CA ARG A 2 14.58 -9.05 -17.74
C ARG A 2 15.10 -8.89 -19.18
N GLY A 3 15.10 -9.97 -19.97
CA GLY A 3 15.52 -9.88 -21.38
C GLY A 3 14.63 -8.98 -22.25
N ALA A 4 13.32 -8.90 -21.96
CA ALA A 4 12.41 -7.99 -22.66
C ALA A 4 12.68 -6.54 -22.28
N PHE A 5 12.94 -6.28 -20.99
CA PHE A 5 13.38 -4.97 -20.48
C PHE A 5 14.68 -4.50 -21.17
N GLU A 6 15.73 -5.33 -21.18
CA GLU A 6 17.01 -4.97 -21.81
C GLU A 6 16.86 -4.78 -23.33
N GLY A 7 16.07 -5.63 -23.98
CA GLY A 7 15.76 -5.52 -25.41
C GLY A 7 15.01 -4.24 -25.75
N ALA A 8 14.03 -3.86 -24.94
CA ALA A 8 13.26 -2.64 -25.11
C ALA A 8 14.12 -1.39 -24.91
N ALA A 9 14.93 -1.36 -23.85
CA ALA A 9 15.86 -0.27 -23.57
C ALA A 9 16.86 -0.09 -24.72
N LYS A 10 17.48 -1.19 -25.17
CA LYS A 10 18.38 -1.18 -26.33
C LYS A 10 17.69 -0.63 -27.58
N SER A 11 16.49 -1.13 -27.89
CA SER A 11 15.73 -0.69 -29.06
C SER A 11 15.43 0.81 -29.05
N ALA A 12 15.08 1.37 -27.89
CA ALA A 12 14.80 2.79 -27.72
C ALA A 12 16.07 3.63 -27.88
N PHE A 13 17.18 3.24 -27.24
CA PHE A 13 18.41 4.03 -27.23
C PHE A 13 19.13 4.05 -28.58
N GLU A 14 19.06 2.97 -29.36
CA GLU A 14 19.59 2.93 -30.74
C GLU A 14 18.87 3.90 -31.70
N ARG A 15 17.77 4.53 -31.27
CA ARG A 15 16.93 5.45 -32.09
C ARG A 15 17.09 6.91 -31.73
N LEU A 16 17.99 7.23 -30.78
CA LEU A 16 18.24 8.59 -30.37
C LEU A 16 18.90 9.41 -31.48
N LYS A 17 18.53 10.69 -31.57
CA LYS A 17 19.05 11.65 -32.55
C LYS A 17 19.60 12.87 -31.83
N GLY A 18 20.79 13.33 -32.20
CA GLY A 18 21.39 14.55 -31.66
C GLY A 18 21.51 14.52 -30.13
N GLU A 19 20.95 15.54 -29.47
CA GLU A 19 21.00 15.74 -28.01
C GLU A 19 19.83 15.10 -27.25
N GLU A 20 19.14 14.14 -27.87
CA GLU A 20 18.05 13.43 -27.20
C GLU A 20 18.57 12.53 -26.08
N VAL A 21 17.90 12.59 -24.94
CA VAL A 21 18.04 11.64 -23.83
C VAL A 21 16.75 10.82 -23.77
N CYS A 22 16.87 9.51 -23.65
CA CYS A 22 15.74 8.63 -23.36
C CYS A 22 15.96 7.87 -22.06
N ALA A 23 14.89 7.72 -21.29
CA ALA A 23 14.77 6.78 -20.21
C ALA A 23 13.61 5.81 -20.47
N LEU A 24 13.74 4.59 -19.97
CA LEU A 24 12.72 3.55 -20.02
C LEU A 24 12.47 3.04 -18.60
N HIS A 25 11.23 3.15 -18.15
CA HIS A 25 10.72 2.41 -17.01
C HIS A 25 10.01 1.14 -17.49
N PHE A 26 10.12 0.05 -16.75
CA PHE A 26 9.52 -1.23 -17.06
C PHE A 26 8.83 -1.79 -15.82
N GLU A 27 7.64 -2.35 -16.01
CA GLU A 27 6.93 -3.12 -15.01
C GLU A 27 6.53 -4.48 -15.58
N GLY A 28 6.70 -5.53 -14.81
CA GLY A 28 6.32 -6.88 -15.22
C GLY A 28 5.71 -7.68 -14.08
N GLU A 29 4.76 -8.54 -14.43
CA GLU A 29 4.07 -9.41 -13.48
C GLU A 29 3.88 -10.80 -14.09
N ASP A 30 4.27 -11.84 -13.35
CA ASP A 30 3.98 -13.26 -13.62
C ASP A 30 3.32 -13.87 -12.37
N SER A 31 1.98 -13.84 -12.32
CA SER A 31 1.20 -14.20 -11.13
C SER A 31 0.07 -15.16 -11.45
N HIS A 32 -0.29 -15.99 -10.47
CA HIS A 32 -1.54 -16.75 -10.44
C HIS A 32 -2.58 -15.99 -9.62
N PHE A 33 -3.83 -16.06 -10.06
CA PHE A 33 -4.98 -15.47 -9.39
C PHE A 33 -6.07 -16.52 -9.24
N VAL A 34 -6.59 -16.67 -8.03
CA VAL A 34 -7.66 -17.62 -7.73
C VAL A 34 -8.73 -16.92 -6.91
N ARG A 35 -9.95 -16.87 -7.45
CA ARG A 35 -11.13 -16.40 -6.73
C ARG A 35 -11.90 -17.57 -6.16
N PHE A 36 -12.35 -17.40 -4.93
CA PHE A 36 -13.10 -18.39 -4.18
C PHE A 36 -14.51 -17.88 -3.90
N ASN A 37 -15.48 -18.79 -3.95
CA ASN A 37 -16.83 -18.57 -3.45
C ASN A 37 -17.35 -19.87 -2.84
N LYS A 38 -18.02 -19.80 -1.69
CA LYS A 38 -18.47 -20.96 -0.90
C LYS A 38 -17.37 -21.98 -0.63
N ALA A 39 -16.16 -21.48 -0.30
CA ALA A 39 -14.97 -22.31 -0.10
C ALA A 39 -14.64 -23.26 -1.28
N ALA A 40 -14.95 -22.83 -2.50
CA ALA A 40 -14.62 -23.53 -3.74
C ALA A 40 -13.98 -22.57 -4.74
N VAL A 41 -13.13 -23.09 -5.63
CA VAL A 41 -12.53 -22.31 -6.71
C VAL A 41 -13.62 -21.91 -7.70
N ARG A 42 -13.79 -20.59 -7.89
CA ARG A 42 -14.74 -20.03 -8.85
C ARG A 42 -14.07 -19.62 -10.15
N GLN A 43 -12.85 -19.11 -10.04
CA GLN A 43 -12.05 -18.66 -11.17
C GLN A 43 -10.58 -18.88 -10.82
N ALA A 44 -9.82 -19.44 -11.75
CA ALA A 44 -8.37 -19.52 -11.66
C ALA A 44 -7.79 -18.96 -12.96
N GLY A 45 -6.71 -18.20 -12.86
CA GLY A 45 -6.07 -17.58 -14.01
C GLY A 45 -4.59 -17.33 -13.74
N LYS A 46 -3.84 -17.17 -14.84
CA LYS A 46 -2.46 -16.73 -14.82
C LYS A 46 -2.34 -15.43 -15.58
N VAL A 47 -1.69 -14.44 -14.98
CA VAL A 47 -1.36 -13.17 -15.61
C VAL A 47 0.13 -13.19 -15.90
N ARG A 48 0.48 -12.90 -17.16
CA ARG A 48 1.82 -12.54 -17.56
C ARG A 48 1.73 -11.26 -18.37
N GLN A 49 2.24 -10.16 -17.82
CA GLN A 49 2.19 -8.85 -18.46
C GLN A 49 3.51 -8.11 -18.33
N MET A 50 3.77 -7.25 -19.31
CA MET A 50 4.97 -6.40 -19.38
C MET A 50 4.55 -5.05 -19.94
N GLN A 51 4.83 -4.00 -19.19
CA GLN A 51 4.58 -2.62 -19.58
C GLN A 51 5.91 -1.86 -19.58
N ALA A 52 6.06 -0.93 -20.51
CA ALA A 52 7.20 -0.03 -20.59
C ALA A 52 6.72 1.40 -20.79
N ARG A 53 7.30 2.34 -20.05
CA ARG A 53 7.12 3.77 -20.27
C ARG A 53 8.42 4.34 -20.83
N LEU A 54 8.34 4.91 -22.02
CA LEU A 54 9.41 5.67 -22.63
C LEU A 54 9.29 7.14 -22.23
N GLN A 55 10.37 7.74 -21.78
CA GLN A 55 10.50 9.17 -21.56
C GLN A 55 11.55 9.69 -22.54
N LEU A 56 11.16 10.59 -23.45
CA LEU A 56 12.07 11.29 -24.34
C LEU A 56 12.27 12.72 -23.86
N ILE A 57 13.52 13.13 -23.74
CA ILE A 57 13.96 14.42 -23.21
C ILE A 57 14.84 15.12 -24.24
N ARG A 58 14.64 16.43 -24.41
CA ARG A 58 15.54 17.30 -25.18
C ARG A 58 15.56 18.69 -24.56
N GLY A 59 16.74 19.13 -24.10
CA GLY A 59 16.87 20.35 -23.31
C GLY A 59 15.99 20.28 -22.06
N ARG A 60 15.09 21.25 -21.89
CA ARG A 60 14.15 21.31 -20.75
C ARG A 60 12.75 20.75 -21.05
N ARG A 61 12.60 19.99 -22.13
CA ARG A 61 11.31 19.42 -22.56
C ARG A 61 11.36 17.91 -22.38
N GLN A 62 10.23 17.34 -21.96
CA GLN A 62 10.06 15.90 -21.84
C GLN A 62 8.68 15.48 -22.36
N MET A 63 8.59 14.28 -22.91
CA MET A 63 7.33 13.63 -23.25
C MET A 63 7.43 12.16 -22.86
N GLN A 64 6.35 11.60 -22.32
CA GLN A 64 6.27 10.20 -21.94
C GLN A 64 5.21 9.46 -22.75
N GLY A 65 5.41 8.17 -22.97
CA GLY A 65 4.45 7.30 -23.61
C GLY A 65 4.54 5.87 -23.09
N ASP A 66 3.39 5.27 -22.81
CA ASP A 66 3.25 3.92 -22.29
C ASP A 66 3.02 2.91 -23.41
N LEU A 67 3.61 1.73 -23.25
CA LEU A 67 3.58 0.61 -24.19
C LEU A 67 3.34 -0.69 -23.44
N THR A 68 2.46 -1.54 -23.97
CA THR A 68 2.43 -2.96 -23.61
C THR A 68 3.40 -3.72 -24.51
N LEU A 69 4.28 -4.51 -23.91
CA LEU A 69 5.23 -5.35 -24.62
C LEU A 69 4.65 -6.76 -24.80
N SER A 70 4.72 -7.30 -26.02
CA SER A 70 4.26 -8.66 -26.31
C SER A 70 5.26 -9.72 -25.85
N GLY A 71 6.54 -9.34 -25.71
CA GLY A 71 7.64 -10.26 -25.47
C GLY A 71 8.26 -10.81 -26.76
N GLU A 72 7.64 -10.54 -27.91
CA GLU A 72 8.17 -10.87 -29.22
C GLU A 72 9.05 -9.73 -29.72
N ALA A 73 10.36 -9.97 -29.76
CA ALA A 73 11.35 -8.92 -29.96
C ALA A 73 11.16 -8.11 -31.25
N GLY A 74 10.64 -8.72 -32.32
CA GLY A 74 10.34 -8.02 -33.59
C GLY A 74 9.20 -7.02 -33.46
N GLU A 75 8.09 -7.43 -32.83
CA GLU A 75 6.92 -6.58 -32.62
C GLU A 75 7.22 -5.45 -31.64
N ASP A 76 7.87 -5.78 -30.53
CA ASP A 76 8.23 -4.80 -29.50
C ASP A 76 9.17 -3.72 -30.06
N ARG A 77 10.16 -4.10 -30.88
CA ARG A 77 11.01 -3.13 -31.61
C ARG A 77 10.21 -2.20 -32.51
N ALA A 78 9.22 -2.72 -33.24
CA ALA A 78 8.37 -1.92 -34.12
C ALA A 78 7.46 -0.96 -33.33
N ARG A 79 6.89 -1.42 -32.20
CA ARG A 79 6.09 -0.57 -31.29
C ARG A 79 6.92 0.55 -30.68
N ILE A 80 8.10 0.23 -30.18
CA ILE A 80 9.05 1.21 -29.63
C ILE A 80 9.47 2.21 -30.69
N ALA A 81 9.75 1.77 -31.92
CA ALA A 81 10.09 2.68 -33.01
C ALA A 81 9.00 3.71 -33.29
N ARG A 82 7.73 3.26 -33.36
CA ARG A 82 6.58 4.14 -33.57
C ARG A 82 6.42 5.16 -32.45
N MET A 83 6.47 4.69 -31.20
CA MET A 83 6.38 5.55 -30.02
C MET A 83 7.49 6.59 -29.98
N MET A 84 8.73 6.22 -30.29
CA MET A 84 9.85 7.18 -30.32
C MET A 84 9.63 8.29 -31.37
N GLU A 85 9.08 7.98 -32.54
CA GLU A 85 8.75 9.02 -33.54
C GLU A 85 7.55 9.88 -33.11
N GLU A 86 6.52 9.30 -32.48
CA GLU A 86 5.38 10.05 -31.92
C GLU A 86 5.83 11.02 -30.82
N LEU A 87 6.62 10.53 -29.85
CA LEU A 87 7.19 11.34 -28.77
C LEU A 87 8.04 12.47 -29.33
N ARG A 88 8.90 12.18 -30.31
CA ARG A 88 9.77 13.17 -30.96
C ARG A 88 8.99 14.23 -31.73
N GLY A 89 7.91 13.84 -32.42
CA GLY A 89 7.03 14.77 -33.14
C GLY A 89 6.28 15.71 -32.20
N ALA A 90 5.86 15.20 -31.03
CA ALA A 90 5.11 15.98 -30.04
C ALA A 90 6.00 16.85 -29.14
N LEU A 91 7.23 16.42 -28.83
CA LEU A 91 8.13 17.08 -27.88
C LEU A 91 8.34 18.59 -28.12
N PRO A 92 8.51 19.09 -29.36
CA PRO A 92 8.67 20.53 -29.63
C PRO A 92 7.43 21.36 -29.33
N LEU A 93 6.24 20.76 -29.24
CA LEU A 93 4.96 21.44 -29.01
C LEU A 93 4.69 21.75 -27.53
N LEU A 94 5.42 21.08 -26.63
CA LEU A 94 5.29 21.30 -25.18
C LEU A 94 5.93 22.64 -24.80
N PRO A 95 5.71 23.19 -23.60
CA PRO A 95 6.52 24.26 -23.01
C PRO A 95 7.80 23.69 -22.36
N GLU A 96 8.77 24.55 -22.04
CA GLU A 96 9.92 24.13 -21.24
C GLU A 96 9.48 23.91 -19.80
N ASP A 97 9.99 22.87 -19.16
CA ASP A 97 9.68 22.53 -17.78
C ASP A 97 10.80 23.02 -16.86
N PRO A 98 10.56 24.07 -16.05
CA PRO A 98 11.56 24.60 -15.12
C PRO A 98 11.90 23.61 -14.00
N HIS A 99 11.09 22.58 -13.79
CA HIS A 99 11.25 21.59 -12.72
C HIS A 99 11.48 20.17 -13.24
N LEU A 100 11.80 20.01 -14.54
CA LEU A 100 12.21 18.74 -15.11
C LEU A 100 13.39 18.16 -14.31
N ALA A 101 13.20 16.98 -13.73
CA ALA A 101 14.25 16.20 -13.09
C ALA A 101 14.25 14.81 -13.72
N TYR A 102 15.42 14.37 -14.16
CA TYR A 102 15.67 13.03 -14.65
C TYR A 102 17.06 12.60 -14.17
N LEU A 103 17.34 11.30 -14.19
CA LEU A 103 18.61 10.79 -13.69
C LEU A 103 19.74 11.11 -14.70
N GLU A 104 20.62 12.03 -14.32
CA GLU A 104 21.73 12.53 -15.16
C GLU A 104 23.04 11.75 -14.97
N ASN A 105 23.06 10.71 -14.14
CA ASN A 105 24.23 9.88 -13.88
C ASN A 105 24.03 8.42 -14.31
N GLY A 106 25.12 7.65 -14.35
CA GLY A 106 25.12 6.22 -14.69
C GLY A 106 24.84 5.27 -13.52
N ALA A 107 24.21 5.73 -12.43
CA ALA A 107 24.03 4.90 -11.24
C ALA A 107 23.17 3.67 -11.54
N SER A 108 23.64 2.52 -11.07
CA SER A 108 23.01 1.22 -11.32
C SER A 108 22.81 0.44 -10.03
N SER A 109 21.76 -0.36 -9.95
CA SER A 109 21.47 -1.23 -8.80
C SER A 109 20.68 -2.46 -9.22
N GLU A 110 20.79 -3.53 -8.45
CA GLU A 110 19.97 -4.72 -8.64
C GLU A 110 19.52 -5.28 -7.29
N ARG A 111 18.22 -5.58 -7.19
CA ARG A 111 17.62 -6.29 -6.05
C ARG A 111 16.65 -7.34 -6.58
N ALA A 112 17.04 -8.61 -6.51
CA ALA A 112 16.20 -9.72 -6.94
C ALA A 112 15.96 -10.66 -5.75
N GLY A 113 14.69 -10.79 -5.33
CA GLY A 113 14.26 -11.73 -4.31
C GLY A 113 14.15 -13.15 -4.87
N GLU A 114 14.53 -14.12 -4.04
CA GLU A 114 14.32 -15.55 -4.31
C GLU A 114 12.83 -15.90 -4.34
N ASP A 115 12.42 -16.79 -5.24
CA ASP A 115 11.06 -17.33 -5.25
C ASP A 115 10.95 -18.48 -4.24
N ARG A 116 10.35 -18.18 -3.09
CA ARG A 116 10.07 -19.14 -2.01
C ARG A 116 8.60 -19.54 -1.93
N LEU A 117 7.81 -19.15 -2.94
CA LEU A 117 6.39 -19.45 -2.95
C LEU A 117 6.16 -20.93 -3.25
N PRO A 118 5.14 -21.55 -2.66
CA PRO A 118 4.73 -22.88 -3.05
C PRO A 118 4.14 -22.84 -4.46
N ARG A 119 3.97 -24.02 -5.07
CA ARG A 119 3.14 -24.13 -6.27
C ARG A 119 1.75 -23.59 -5.95
N ALA A 120 1.15 -22.86 -6.91
CA ALA A 120 -0.18 -22.26 -6.72
C ALA A 120 -1.24 -23.30 -6.31
N GLN A 121 -1.13 -24.51 -6.84
CA GLN A 121 -2.02 -25.60 -6.47
C GLN A 121 -1.92 -26.00 -4.99
N THR A 122 -0.71 -26.07 -4.42
CA THR A 122 -0.52 -26.38 -2.99
C THR A 122 -1.16 -25.31 -2.11
N ALA A 123 -0.95 -24.02 -2.42
CA ALA A 123 -1.58 -22.93 -1.68
C ALA A 123 -3.13 -23.00 -1.78
N VAL A 124 -3.66 -23.32 -2.96
CA VAL A 124 -5.11 -23.48 -3.17
C VAL A 124 -5.65 -24.67 -2.37
N GLU A 125 -4.96 -25.80 -2.36
CA GLU A 125 -5.35 -26.98 -1.57
C GLU A 125 -5.39 -26.67 -0.07
N ASP A 126 -4.38 -25.97 0.44
CA ASP A 126 -4.33 -25.49 1.83
C ASP A 126 -5.49 -24.53 2.15
N ILE A 127 -5.80 -23.58 1.26
CA ILE A 127 -6.93 -22.65 1.41
C ILE A 127 -8.26 -23.43 1.45
N LEU A 128 -8.48 -24.34 0.50
CA LEU A 128 -9.71 -25.14 0.44
C LEU A 128 -9.87 -26.00 1.68
N ALA A 129 -8.78 -26.59 2.19
CA ALA A 129 -8.80 -27.37 3.42
C ALA A 129 -9.10 -26.49 4.65
N ALA A 130 -8.42 -25.35 4.77
CA ALA A 130 -8.58 -24.43 5.89
C ALA A 130 -9.96 -23.77 5.94
N CYS A 131 -10.61 -23.56 4.80
CA CYS A 131 -11.90 -22.88 4.67
C CYS A 131 -13.10 -23.83 4.48
N LYS A 132 -12.87 -25.15 4.44
CA LYS A 132 -13.90 -26.16 4.12
C LYS A 132 -15.17 -26.00 4.96
N GLY A 133 -16.32 -26.09 4.28
CA GLY A 133 -17.64 -26.08 4.90
C GLY A 133 -18.12 -24.70 5.38
N ARG A 134 -17.42 -23.61 5.05
CA ARG A 134 -17.79 -22.24 5.42
C ARG A 134 -18.28 -21.45 4.21
N ASP A 135 -19.15 -20.47 4.46
CA ASP A 135 -19.53 -19.49 3.46
C ASP A 135 -18.39 -18.47 3.28
N MET A 136 -17.48 -18.77 2.35
CA MET A 136 -16.25 -18.02 2.14
C MET A 136 -16.22 -17.37 0.75
N ALA A 137 -15.90 -16.08 0.71
CA ALA A 137 -15.48 -15.39 -0.51
C ALA A 137 -14.06 -14.87 -0.33
N GLY A 138 -13.23 -14.96 -1.37
CA GLY A 138 -11.85 -14.51 -1.26
C GLY A 138 -11.09 -14.48 -2.58
N LEU A 139 -9.94 -13.83 -2.55
CA LEU A 139 -9.00 -13.71 -3.66
C LEU A 139 -7.59 -14.07 -3.17
N HIS A 140 -6.99 -15.08 -3.79
CA HIS A 140 -5.58 -15.39 -3.66
C HIS A 140 -4.83 -14.92 -4.90
N ALA A 141 -3.73 -14.21 -4.69
CA ALA A 141 -2.78 -13.85 -5.73
C ALA A 141 -1.37 -14.24 -5.28
N GLN A 142 -0.60 -14.89 -6.15
CA GLN A 142 0.80 -15.22 -5.85
C GLN A 142 1.67 -15.21 -7.09
N GLY A 143 2.94 -14.83 -6.95
CA GLY A 143 3.91 -14.86 -8.05
C GLY A 143 4.88 -13.69 -8.03
N GLY A 144 5.58 -13.51 -9.15
CA GLY A 144 6.64 -12.52 -9.30
C GLY A 144 6.14 -11.18 -9.84
N VAL A 145 6.62 -10.10 -9.23
CA VAL A 145 6.56 -8.73 -9.77
C VAL A 145 7.98 -8.23 -9.97
N CYS A 146 8.21 -7.47 -11.04
CA CYS A 146 9.51 -6.87 -11.32
C CYS A 146 9.37 -5.46 -11.87
N ALA A 147 10.40 -4.66 -11.63
CA ALA A 147 10.53 -3.32 -12.17
C ALA A 147 11.93 -3.13 -12.76
N GLY A 148 12.04 -2.33 -13.80
CA GLY A 148 13.30 -2.00 -14.44
C GLY A 148 13.38 -0.51 -14.76
N PHE A 149 14.57 0.06 -14.68
CA PHE A 149 14.85 1.41 -15.17
C PHE A 149 16.12 1.41 -15.99
N ALA A 150 16.08 2.04 -17.15
CA ALA A 150 17.25 2.24 -17.99
C ALA A 150 17.29 3.68 -18.49
N SER A 151 18.48 4.30 -18.51
CA SER A 151 18.73 5.57 -19.18
C SER A 151 19.77 5.43 -20.27
N SER A 152 19.60 6.18 -21.35
CA SER A 152 20.61 6.40 -22.38
C SER A 152 21.90 7.04 -21.85
N LEU A 153 21.85 7.65 -20.65
CA LEU A 153 23.02 8.16 -19.91
C LEU A 153 23.75 7.07 -19.09
N GLY A 154 23.37 5.80 -19.24
CA GLY A 154 24.09 4.65 -18.69
C GLY A 154 23.49 4.03 -17.43
N ALA A 155 22.52 4.67 -16.76
CA ALA A 155 21.89 4.10 -15.57
C ALA A 155 21.11 2.81 -15.88
N ARG A 156 21.21 1.81 -14.99
CA ARG A 156 20.46 0.54 -15.06
C ARG A 156 20.02 0.10 -13.67
N ARG A 157 18.71 -0.05 -13.46
CA ARG A 157 18.17 -0.61 -12.21
C ARG A 157 17.24 -1.78 -12.51
N TRP A 158 17.31 -2.79 -11.66
CA TRP A 158 16.43 -3.95 -11.73
C TRP A 158 15.94 -4.34 -10.34
N PHE A 159 14.64 -4.57 -10.23
CA PHE A 159 13.98 -5.08 -9.03
C PHE A 159 13.13 -6.30 -9.37
N ALA A 160 13.14 -7.32 -8.53
CA ALA A 160 12.20 -8.44 -8.59
C ALA A 160 11.83 -8.93 -7.18
N SER A 161 10.56 -9.28 -6.97
CA SER A 161 10.02 -9.77 -5.71
C SER A 161 8.95 -10.82 -5.95
N HIS A 162 8.91 -11.84 -5.10
CA HIS A 162 7.94 -12.93 -5.14
C HIS A 162 7.15 -12.90 -3.82
N SER A 163 5.84 -12.70 -3.92
CA SER A 163 4.96 -12.63 -2.76
C SER A 163 3.60 -13.22 -3.06
N PHE A 164 2.83 -13.48 -2.01
CA PHE A 164 1.43 -13.85 -2.08
C PHE A 164 0.57 -12.89 -1.24
N ASN A 165 -0.71 -12.80 -1.61
CA ASN A 165 -1.75 -12.10 -0.87
C ASN A 165 -3.04 -12.91 -0.98
N PHE A 166 -3.54 -13.38 0.16
CA PHE A 166 -4.84 -14.02 0.31
C PHE A 166 -5.73 -13.15 1.21
N ASP A 167 -6.73 -12.51 0.61
CA ASP A 167 -7.76 -11.72 1.27
C ASP A 167 -9.08 -12.49 1.18
N TRP A 168 -9.73 -12.75 2.32
CA TRP A 168 -10.99 -13.48 2.34
C TRP A 168 -11.91 -13.03 3.47
N SER A 169 -13.18 -13.39 3.32
CA SER A 169 -14.20 -13.18 4.33
C SER A 169 -15.05 -14.42 4.54
N PHE A 170 -15.38 -14.72 5.79
CA PHE A 170 -16.42 -15.68 6.15
C PHE A 170 -17.71 -14.95 6.46
N HIS A 171 -18.77 -15.31 5.74
CA HIS A 171 -20.09 -14.72 5.88
C HIS A 171 -20.90 -15.47 6.95
N ALA A 172 -21.50 -14.70 7.86
CA ALA A 172 -22.38 -15.22 8.90
C ALA A 172 -23.84 -15.15 8.47
N ARG A 173 -24.31 -13.96 8.07
CA ARG A 173 -25.65 -13.69 7.51
C ARG A 173 -25.66 -12.35 6.79
N GLY A 174 -26.42 -12.24 5.69
CA GLY A 174 -26.62 -10.96 4.99
C GLY A 174 -25.29 -10.27 4.65
N ASP A 175 -25.10 -9.05 5.16
CA ASP A 175 -23.90 -8.23 4.98
C ASP A 175 -22.82 -8.43 6.06
N LYS A 176 -23.02 -9.37 6.98
CA LYS A 176 -22.12 -9.64 8.11
C LYS A 176 -21.07 -10.66 7.74
N ALA A 177 -19.83 -10.23 7.74
CA ALA A 177 -18.68 -11.09 7.51
C ALA A 177 -17.52 -10.75 8.44
N ALA A 178 -16.74 -11.77 8.80
CA ALA A 178 -15.44 -11.61 9.42
C ALA A 178 -14.38 -11.67 8.31
N LYS A 179 -13.55 -10.65 8.21
CA LYS A 179 -12.51 -10.54 7.20
C LYS A 179 -11.18 -11.00 7.79
N ALA A 180 -10.38 -11.64 6.98
CA ALA A 180 -9.02 -11.99 7.32
C ALA A 180 -8.10 -11.88 6.11
N HIS A 181 -6.82 -11.71 6.42
CA HIS A 181 -5.78 -11.50 5.45
C HIS A 181 -4.59 -12.38 5.80
N TYR A 182 -3.93 -12.85 4.76
CA TYR A 182 -2.68 -13.56 4.87
C TYR A 182 -1.81 -13.24 3.68
N ALA A 183 -0.70 -12.58 3.93
CA ALA A 183 0.21 -12.12 2.90
C ALA A 183 1.66 -12.26 3.37
N GLY A 184 2.58 -12.42 2.42
CA GLY A 184 3.98 -12.59 2.76
C GLY A 184 4.82 -13.09 1.59
N PHE A 185 6.04 -13.50 1.92
CA PHE A 185 7.04 -14.00 0.98
C PHE A 185 7.24 -15.52 1.09
N GLU A 186 6.83 -16.12 2.21
CA GLU A 186 6.94 -17.55 2.50
C GLU A 186 5.60 -18.09 3.00
N TRP A 187 5.15 -19.20 2.42
CA TRP A 187 3.85 -19.78 2.73
C TRP A 187 3.94 -20.77 3.89
N ASP A 188 3.31 -20.41 5.00
CA ASP A 188 3.05 -21.27 6.15
C ASP A 188 1.56 -21.66 6.21
N ALA A 189 1.29 -22.97 6.08
CA ALA A 189 -0.06 -23.52 6.13
C ALA A 189 -0.66 -23.53 7.56
N GLU A 190 0.16 -23.56 8.60
CA GLU A 190 -0.28 -23.48 9.99
C GLU A 190 -0.74 -22.05 10.33
N ALA A 191 0.04 -21.07 9.89
CA ALA A 191 -0.30 -19.66 9.96
C ALA A 191 -1.64 -19.34 9.25
N LEU A 192 -1.89 -19.95 8.08
CA LEU A 192 -3.19 -19.89 7.40
C LEU A 192 -4.30 -20.53 8.24
N ARG A 193 -4.10 -21.75 8.74
CA ARG A 193 -5.09 -22.47 9.56
C ARG A 193 -5.46 -21.70 10.81
N ALA A 194 -4.49 -21.09 11.50
CA ALA A 194 -4.72 -20.27 12.68
C ALA A 194 -5.57 -19.02 12.37
N ARG A 195 -5.27 -18.32 11.27
CA ARG A 195 -6.04 -17.16 10.80
C ARG A 195 -7.46 -17.55 10.40
N ALA A 196 -7.62 -18.64 9.65
CA ALA A 196 -8.94 -19.17 9.28
C ALA A 196 -9.75 -19.57 10.52
N ALA A 197 -9.13 -20.23 11.51
CA ALA A 197 -9.81 -20.59 12.75
C ALA A 197 -10.27 -19.35 13.54
N ARG A 198 -9.45 -18.28 13.59
CA ARG A 198 -9.83 -17.01 14.22
C ARG A 198 -11.00 -16.35 13.49
N ALA A 199 -10.91 -16.18 12.17
CA ALA A 199 -11.97 -15.58 11.37
C ALA A 199 -13.29 -16.37 11.46
N ALA A 200 -13.21 -17.70 11.56
CA ALA A 200 -14.38 -18.55 11.75
C ALA A 200 -15.07 -18.28 13.10
N ARG A 201 -14.32 -18.18 14.20
CA ARG A 201 -14.87 -17.80 15.51
C ARG A 201 -15.52 -16.41 15.47
N GLU A 202 -14.87 -15.44 14.83
CA GLU A 202 -15.45 -14.10 14.65
C GLU A 202 -16.75 -14.14 13.83
N ALA A 203 -16.82 -14.95 12.77
CA ALA A 203 -18.04 -15.14 11.99
C ALA A 203 -19.17 -15.80 12.80
N GLU A 204 -18.87 -16.78 13.65
CA GLU A 204 -19.84 -17.37 14.58
C GLU A 204 -20.38 -16.33 15.57
N LEU A 205 -19.52 -15.45 16.08
CA LEU A 205 -19.94 -14.35 16.95
C LEU A 205 -20.83 -13.33 16.22
N LEU A 206 -20.57 -13.08 14.94
CA LEU A 206 -21.41 -12.21 14.09
C LEU A 206 -22.83 -12.78 13.87
N ALA A 207 -23.05 -14.08 14.07
CA ALA A 207 -24.37 -14.68 13.97
C ALA A 207 -25.28 -14.38 15.18
N ARG A 208 -24.73 -13.84 16.28
CA ARG A 208 -25.51 -13.45 17.47
C ARG A 208 -26.43 -12.24 17.18
N PRO A 209 -27.41 -11.95 18.05
CA PRO A 209 -28.21 -10.72 17.95
C PRO A 209 -27.31 -9.48 17.99
N GLU A 210 -27.57 -8.54 17.08
CA GLU A 210 -26.81 -7.30 17.02
C GLU A 210 -27.17 -6.36 18.15
N ARG A 211 -26.13 -5.71 18.68
CA ARG A 211 -26.26 -4.58 19.57
C ARG A 211 -26.15 -3.29 18.77
N THR A 212 -27.06 -2.36 19.03
CA THR A 212 -26.92 -0.97 18.60
C THR A 212 -26.46 -0.16 19.80
N VAL A 213 -25.48 0.72 19.59
CA VAL A 213 -25.04 1.69 20.59
C VAL A 213 -25.42 3.09 20.11
N PRO A 214 -25.78 4.02 21.00
CA PRO A 214 -26.09 5.39 20.59
C PRO A 214 -24.85 6.07 19.99
N PRO A 215 -25.01 7.10 19.14
CA PRO A 215 -23.90 7.98 18.80
C PRO A 215 -23.22 8.52 20.06
N GLY A 216 -21.90 8.58 20.05
CA GLY A 216 -21.15 8.92 21.25
C GLY A 216 -19.67 8.62 21.14
N ARG A 217 -19.02 8.73 22.30
CA ARG A 217 -17.58 8.54 22.47
C ARG A 217 -17.34 7.25 23.22
N TYR A 218 -16.53 6.37 22.65
CA TYR A 218 -16.32 5.03 23.19
C TYR A 218 -14.84 4.73 23.30
N ARG A 219 -14.49 4.06 24.40
CA ARG A 219 -13.23 3.34 24.47
C ARG A 219 -13.22 2.28 23.37
N ALA A 220 -12.13 2.20 22.62
CA ALA A 220 -12.06 1.32 21.47
C ALA A 220 -10.69 0.65 21.32
N PHE A 221 -10.71 -0.57 20.80
CA PHE A 221 -9.52 -1.22 20.27
C PHE A 221 -9.67 -1.34 18.75
N LEU A 222 -8.77 -0.69 18.02
CA LEU A 222 -8.64 -0.82 16.57
C LEU A 222 -7.66 -1.94 16.29
N SER A 223 -8.08 -2.92 15.48
CA SER A 223 -7.18 -3.97 15.00
C SER A 223 -6.05 -3.37 14.12
N PRO A 224 -4.97 -4.13 13.87
CA PRO A 224 -3.93 -3.71 12.93
C PRO A 224 -4.45 -3.23 11.57
N TYR A 225 -5.50 -3.85 11.04
CA TYR A 225 -6.11 -3.48 9.76
C TYR A 225 -6.84 -2.13 9.86
N ALA A 226 -7.65 -1.92 10.90
CA ALA A 226 -8.31 -0.64 11.16
C ALA A 226 -7.29 0.51 11.39
N VAL A 227 -6.16 0.22 12.03
CA VAL A 227 -5.07 1.20 12.17
C VAL A 227 -4.45 1.51 10.81
N GLU A 228 -4.19 0.51 9.98
CA GLU A 228 -3.68 0.68 8.62
C GLU A 228 -4.64 1.48 7.74
N ASP A 229 -5.93 1.18 7.75
CA ASP A 229 -6.94 1.94 6.99
C ASP A 229 -6.88 3.44 7.33
N PHE A 230 -6.81 3.76 8.62
CA PHE A 230 -6.77 5.13 9.12
C PHE A 230 -5.45 5.82 8.80
N VAL A 231 -4.32 5.19 9.18
CA VAL A 231 -2.97 5.74 9.00
C VAL A 231 -2.59 5.81 7.52
N GLY A 232 -2.94 4.82 6.72
CA GLY A 232 -2.84 4.82 5.26
C GLY A 232 -3.65 5.97 4.66
N THR A 233 -4.84 6.26 5.19
CA THR A 233 -5.60 7.46 4.78
C THR A 233 -4.87 8.75 5.09
N VAL A 234 -4.29 8.90 6.30
CA VAL A 234 -3.43 10.06 6.65
C VAL A 234 -2.28 10.18 5.65
N ALA A 235 -1.61 9.07 5.36
CA ALA A 235 -0.45 8.99 4.49
C ALA A 235 -0.73 9.44 3.05
N ARG A 236 -1.94 9.26 2.53
CA ARG A 236 -2.34 9.71 1.18
C ARG A 236 -2.11 11.19 0.90
N ARG A 237 -2.13 12.04 1.93
CA ARG A 237 -1.92 13.49 1.79
C ARG A 237 -1.08 14.10 2.90
N GLY A 238 -0.45 13.29 3.75
CA GLY A 238 0.22 13.78 4.96
C GLY A 238 1.64 14.29 4.71
N PHE A 239 2.44 13.50 4.01
CA PHE A 239 3.90 13.56 4.15
C PHE A 239 4.66 14.17 2.97
N GLY A 240 4.00 14.44 1.84
CA GLY A 240 4.67 15.00 0.67
C GLY A 240 5.10 16.45 0.85
N LEU A 241 6.34 16.78 0.44
CA LEU A 241 6.89 18.12 0.48
C LEU A 241 5.99 19.12 -0.26
N LYS A 242 5.53 18.77 -1.46
CA LYS A 242 4.64 19.62 -2.26
C LYS A 242 3.33 19.89 -1.54
N ALA A 243 2.74 18.88 -0.90
CA ALA A 243 1.50 19.04 -0.13
C ALA A 243 1.70 19.98 1.06
N LEU A 244 2.84 19.88 1.75
CA LEU A 244 3.20 20.79 2.85
C LEU A 244 3.42 22.23 2.35
N ARG A 245 4.21 22.42 1.30
CA ARG A 245 4.52 23.75 0.73
C ARG A 245 3.29 24.46 0.16
N THR A 246 2.36 23.70 -0.42
CA THR A 246 1.12 24.24 -0.99
C THR A 246 -0.06 24.27 -0.01
N ARG A 247 0.17 23.95 1.27
CA ARG A 247 -0.88 23.89 2.32
C ARG A 247 -2.04 22.96 2.00
N ARG A 248 -1.76 21.87 1.29
CA ARG A 248 -2.72 20.80 0.94
C ARG A 248 -2.47 19.50 1.68
N SER A 249 -1.61 19.53 2.70
CA SER A 249 -1.33 18.38 3.55
C SER A 249 -2.46 18.12 4.54
N SER A 250 -2.76 16.85 4.83
CA SER A 250 -3.63 16.47 5.95
C SER A 250 -3.01 16.80 7.32
N LEU A 251 -1.68 16.94 7.37
CA LEU A 251 -0.91 17.28 8.56
C LEU A 251 -0.60 18.78 8.67
N LEU A 252 -1.36 19.63 7.97
CA LEU A 252 -1.14 21.08 7.94
C LEU A 252 -1.09 21.69 9.35
N ARG A 253 -2.02 21.31 10.23
CA ARG A 253 -2.07 21.81 11.61
C ARG A 253 -0.87 21.36 12.45
N MET A 254 -0.27 20.20 12.14
CA MET A 254 0.99 19.79 12.76
C MET A 254 2.15 20.65 12.29
N ALA A 255 2.17 20.97 10.99
CA ALA A 255 3.23 21.76 10.37
C ALA A 255 3.19 23.24 10.77
N GLU A 256 2.01 23.85 10.85
CA GLU A 256 1.86 25.31 11.07
C GLU A 256 1.44 25.67 12.51
N ASP A 257 0.58 24.87 13.15
CA ASP A 257 -0.03 25.22 14.44
C ASP A 257 0.58 24.45 15.63
N GLY A 258 1.60 23.62 15.37
CA GLY A 258 2.27 22.84 16.41
C GLY A 258 1.43 21.74 17.05
N ARG A 259 0.30 21.34 16.43
CA ARG A 259 -0.46 20.14 16.84
C ARG A 259 0.45 18.92 16.85
N ARG A 260 0.18 17.94 17.72
CA ARG A 260 0.98 16.72 17.84
C ARG A 260 0.10 15.50 17.97
N LEU A 261 0.66 14.35 17.62
CA LEU A 261 0.14 13.05 18.02
C LEU A 261 0.82 12.62 19.34
N SER A 262 0.48 11.44 19.81
CA SER A 262 1.09 10.85 21.00
C SER A 262 2.57 10.56 20.73
N PRO A 263 3.46 10.67 21.75
CA PRO A 263 4.85 10.25 21.64
C PRO A 263 5.03 8.78 21.24
N LEU A 264 4.01 7.94 21.43
CA LEU A 264 4.01 6.54 20.97
C LEU A 264 3.97 6.42 19.43
N VAL A 265 3.52 7.47 18.73
CA VAL A 265 3.38 7.42 17.28
C VAL A 265 4.72 7.72 16.60
N ARG A 266 5.24 6.69 15.94
CA ARG A 266 6.41 6.76 15.06
C ARG A 266 6.03 6.07 13.75
N LEU A 267 6.22 6.77 12.64
CA LEU A 267 5.89 6.30 11.29
C LEU A 267 7.07 6.50 10.35
N ASP A 268 7.29 5.51 9.49
CA ASP A 268 8.36 5.49 8.50
C ASP A 268 7.83 5.13 7.11
N GLU A 269 8.39 5.75 6.07
CA GLU A 269 8.46 5.13 4.76
C GLU A 269 9.71 4.24 4.75
N ALA A 270 9.58 2.94 4.48
CA ALA A 270 10.67 1.96 4.57
C ALA A 270 10.76 1.04 3.33
N PRO A 271 11.12 1.57 2.15
CA PRO A 271 11.13 0.81 0.89
C PRO A 271 12.04 -0.43 0.92
N SER A 272 13.14 -0.39 1.69
CA SER A 272 14.03 -1.54 1.83
C SER A 272 13.37 -2.73 2.54
N ALA A 273 12.41 -2.50 3.42
CA ALA A 273 11.65 -3.54 4.12
C ALA A 273 10.32 -3.90 3.42
N GLY A 274 9.85 -3.08 2.49
CA GLY A 274 8.61 -3.30 1.74
C GLY A 274 8.72 -4.33 0.60
N VAL A 275 7.60 -4.53 -0.09
CA VAL A 275 7.46 -5.48 -1.22
C VAL A 275 7.75 -4.88 -2.59
N GLY A 276 7.87 -3.56 -2.69
CA GLY A 276 8.06 -2.81 -3.93
C GLY A 276 9.51 -2.41 -4.24
N PRO A 277 9.75 -1.78 -5.41
CA PRO A 277 11.07 -1.36 -5.81
C PRO A 277 11.65 -0.25 -4.92
N ASP A 278 12.96 -0.30 -4.74
CA ASP A 278 13.80 0.68 -4.03
C ASP A 278 14.24 1.85 -4.92
N PHE A 279 13.62 1.98 -6.09
CA PHE A 279 13.70 3.14 -6.97
C PHE A 279 12.30 3.49 -7.48
N GLN A 280 12.17 4.70 -8.00
CA GLN A 280 10.93 5.19 -8.61
C GLN A 280 11.03 5.19 -10.15
N GLU A 281 9.93 5.47 -10.85
CA GLU A 281 9.79 5.43 -12.31
C GLU A 281 10.87 6.19 -13.13
N GLU A 282 11.31 7.38 -12.73
CA GLU A 282 12.43 8.12 -13.35
C GLU A 282 13.82 7.64 -12.87
N GLY A 283 13.87 6.53 -12.13
CA GLY A 283 15.10 5.81 -11.79
C GLY A 283 15.87 6.34 -10.60
N PHE A 284 15.35 7.35 -9.88
CA PHE A 284 16.00 7.79 -8.63
C PHE A 284 15.84 6.70 -7.57
N ALA A 285 16.93 6.40 -6.86
CA ALA A 285 16.87 5.50 -5.71
C ALA A 285 16.07 6.15 -4.57
N LYS A 286 15.18 5.39 -3.97
CA LYS A 286 14.48 5.77 -2.75
C LYS A 286 15.45 5.67 -1.57
N ALA A 287 15.35 6.59 -0.63
CA ALA A 287 16.02 6.43 0.66
C ALA A 287 15.57 5.10 1.30
N PRO A 288 16.48 4.33 1.92
CA PRO A 288 16.12 3.05 2.56
C PRO A 288 15.03 3.18 3.63
N ARG A 289 15.00 4.35 4.29
CA ARG A 289 14.00 4.76 5.27
C ARG A 289 13.88 6.28 5.31
N VAL A 290 12.67 6.79 5.46
CA VAL A 290 12.38 8.21 5.72
C VAL A 290 11.55 8.32 7.00
N PRO A 291 12.04 8.99 8.05
CA PRO A 291 11.34 9.15 9.31
C PRO A 291 10.18 10.15 9.21
N LEU A 292 8.99 9.69 8.82
CA LEU A 292 7.82 10.55 8.56
C LEU A 292 7.24 11.18 9.83
N LEU A 293 7.13 10.38 10.90
CA LEU A 293 6.74 10.86 12.23
C LEU A 293 7.68 10.32 13.29
N ARG A 294 8.06 11.19 14.22
CA ARG A 294 8.86 10.86 15.40
C ARG A 294 8.22 11.48 16.63
N GLU A 295 7.86 10.62 17.57
CA GLU A 295 7.29 11.03 18.86
C GLU A 295 6.09 11.97 18.69
N GLY A 296 5.22 11.62 17.74
CA GLY A 296 4.03 12.38 17.38
C GLY A 296 4.28 13.73 16.70
N ARG A 297 5.48 13.96 16.16
CA ARG A 297 5.88 15.17 15.43
C ARG A 297 6.24 14.83 13.99
N LEU A 298 6.00 15.76 13.06
CA LEU A 298 6.52 15.69 11.69
C LEU A 298 8.04 15.50 11.73
N GLY A 299 8.51 14.48 11.02
CA GLY A 299 9.92 14.31 10.68
C GLY A 299 10.16 14.76 9.24
N ASP A 300 10.87 13.94 8.48
CA ASP A 300 11.29 14.27 7.12
C ASP A 300 10.13 14.10 6.11
N PRO A 301 9.93 15.05 5.18
CA PRO A 301 8.94 14.92 4.14
C PRO A 301 9.40 13.94 3.05
N LEU A 302 8.45 13.39 2.32
CA LEU A 302 8.70 12.70 1.05
C LEU A 302 8.96 13.76 -0.03
N VAL A 303 10.10 13.66 -0.71
CA VAL A 303 10.59 14.66 -1.67
C VAL A 303 10.85 13.99 -3.00
N SER A 304 9.95 14.18 -3.96
CA SER A 304 10.15 13.74 -5.34
C SER A 304 11.29 14.51 -6.02
N PRO A 305 11.93 13.98 -7.06
CA PRO A 305 12.96 14.72 -7.81
C PRO A 305 12.44 16.06 -8.34
N ARG A 306 11.18 16.09 -8.81
CA ARG A 306 10.53 17.32 -9.27
C ARG A 306 10.41 18.35 -8.15
N SER A 307 9.82 17.98 -7.02
CA SER A 307 9.67 18.91 -5.89
C SER A 307 11.01 19.34 -5.31
N GLY A 308 12.00 18.44 -5.31
CA GLY A 308 13.36 18.78 -4.90
C GLY A 308 13.94 19.90 -5.78
N ARG A 309 13.73 19.82 -7.10
CA ARG A 309 14.12 20.88 -8.05
C ARG A 309 13.29 22.15 -7.91
N GLU A 310 11.99 22.03 -7.64
CA GLU A 310 11.07 23.18 -7.47
C GLU A 310 11.37 23.99 -6.20
N TYR A 311 11.63 23.32 -5.08
CA TYR A 311 11.79 23.96 -3.77
C TYR A 311 13.25 24.05 -3.28
N GLY A 312 14.23 23.61 -4.08
CA GLY A 312 15.65 23.65 -3.71
C GLY A 312 16.00 22.73 -2.54
N VAL A 313 15.34 21.57 -2.45
CA VAL A 313 15.53 20.57 -1.38
C VAL A 313 16.09 19.28 -1.99
N PRO A 314 17.05 18.60 -1.35
CA PRO A 314 17.49 17.28 -1.82
C PRO A 314 16.34 16.27 -1.90
N THR A 315 16.22 15.56 -3.02
CA THR A 315 15.24 14.47 -3.15
C THR A 315 15.67 13.25 -2.34
N ASN A 316 14.70 12.56 -1.75
CA ASN A 316 14.88 11.24 -1.14
C ASN A 316 14.32 10.11 -2.03
N GLY A 317 14.11 10.41 -3.32
CA GLY A 317 13.62 9.47 -4.32
C GLY A 317 12.15 9.11 -4.20
N ALA A 318 11.35 9.88 -3.45
CA ALA A 318 9.91 9.66 -3.40
C ALA A 318 9.28 9.72 -4.81
N SER A 319 8.22 8.94 -5.02
CA SER A 319 7.42 8.98 -6.25
C SER A 319 6.76 10.36 -6.45
N GLY A 320 6.28 10.65 -7.65
CA GLY A 320 5.70 11.96 -8.00
C GLY A 320 4.45 12.36 -7.19
N ASP A 321 3.74 11.40 -6.59
CA ASP A 321 2.62 11.65 -5.65
C ASP A 321 3.10 11.98 -4.22
N GLU A 322 4.39 11.76 -3.93
CA GLU A 322 5.03 11.93 -2.63
C GLU A 322 4.28 11.21 -1.50
N MET A 323 3.78 10.02 -1.82
CA MET A 323 3.13 9.12 -0.87
C MET A 323 4.05 7.95 -0.51
N PRO A 324 3.96 7.44 0.72
CA PRO A 324 4.69 6.24 1.12
C PRO A 324 4.19 5.00 0.34
N GLY A 325 5.11 4.14 -0.05
CA GLY A 325 4.83 2.82 -0.63
C GLY A 325 5.02 1.66 0.34
N ALA A 326 5.74 1.88 1.45
CA ALA A 326 6.05 0.88 2.46
C ALA A 326 5.97 1.51 3.85
N LEU A 327 4.75 1.63 4.38
CA LEU A 327 4.49 2.38 5.61
C LEU A 327 4.69 1.52 6.86
N GLU A 328 5.61 1.88 7.74
CA GLU A 328 5.82 1.16 9.00
C GLU A 328 5.44 2.01 10.20
N MET A 329 4.52 1.51 11.01
CA MET A 329 4.24 2.05 12.34
C MET A 329 5.01 1.26 13.39
N ALA A 330 5.62 1.98 14.33
CA ALA A 330 6.33 1.35 15.44
C ALA A 330 5.36 0.56 16.33
N ALA A 331 5.85 -0.54 16.88
CA ALA A 331 5.15 -1.31 17.90
C ALA A 331 5.09 -0.53 19.21
N GLY A 332 4.11 -0.86 20.04
CA GLY A 332 4.09 -0.48 21.46
C GLY A 332 4.37 -1.67 22.36
N ASP A 333 3.89 -1.60 23.60
CA ASP A 333 4.18 -2.60 24.63
C ASP A 333 2.96 -3.47 25.00
N LEU A 334 1.76 -3.17 24.45
CA LEU A 334 0.54 -3.93 24.75
C LEU A 334 0.59 -5.30 24.04
N PRO A 335 0.56 -6.44 24.75
CA PRO A 335 0.42 -7.72 24.08
C PRO A 335 -0.95 -7.84 23.41
N MET A 336 -1.00 -8.24 22.13
CA MET A 336 -2.25 -8.41 21.38
C MET A 336 -3.24 -9.34 22.09
N ALA A 337 -2.73 -10.39 22.75
CA ALA A 337 -3.56 -11.32 23.52
C ALA A 337 -4.28 -10.67 24.72
N GLU A 338 -3.77 -9.54 25.22
CA GLU A 338 -4.36 -8.77 26.32
C GLU A 338 -5.28 -7.64 25.84
N ALA A 339 -5.38 -7.40 24.52
CA ALA A 339 -6.07 -6.25 23.96
C ALA A 339 -7.52 -6.12 24.44
N LEU A 340 -8.29 -7.22 24.43
CA LEU A 340 -9.69 -7.21 24.88
C LEU A 340 -9.79 -7.01 26.39
N ALA A 341 -8.98 -7.73 27.18
CA ALA A 341 -8.93 -7.55 28.63
C ALA A 341 -8.60 -6.09 29.02
N ARG A 342 -7.64 -5.48 28.31
CA ARG A 342 -7.25 -4.08 28.52
C ARG A 342 -8.30 -3.10 28.01
N LEU A 343 -9.08 -3.44 26.99
CA LEU A 343 -10.25 -2.67 26.54
C LEU A 343 -11.38 -2.69 27.58
N GLY A 344 -11.58 -3.80 28.31
CA GLY A 344 -12.59 -3.90 29.36
C GLY A 344 -14.01 -3.79 28.81
N ALA A 345 -14.59 -2.58 28.82
CA ALA A 345 -15.86 -2.29 28.17
C ALA A 345 -15.65 -1.28 27.04
N GLY A 346 -16.14 -1.58 25.83
CA GLY A 346 -15.96 -0.70 24.69
C GLY A 346 -16.17 -1.37 23.33
N VAL A 347 -15.60 -0.77 22.29
CA VAL A 347 -15.78 -1.19 20.90
C VAL A 347 -14.50 -1.83 20.36
N TYR A 348 -14.58 -3.07 19.92
CA TYR A 348 -13.56 -3.67 19.06
C TYR A 348 -13.88 -3.36 17.60
N VAL A 349 -12.93 -2.76 16.88
CA VAL A 349 -13.04 -2.41 15.46
C VAL A 349 -12.09 -3.28 14.65
N GLY A 350 -12.64 -4.19 13.84
CA GLY A 350 -11.87 -5.02 12.92
C GLY A 350 -11.26 -4.20 11.78
N ASP A 351 -12.11 -3.59 10.96
CA ASP A 351 -11.72 -2.82 9.78
C ASP A 351 -12.45 -1.48 9.74
N LEU A 352 -11.87 -0.50 9.04
CA LEU A 352 -12.54 0.75 8.70
C LEU A 352 -12.75 0.80 7.19
N TRP A 353 -13.91 1.30 6.76
CA TRP A 353 -14.32 1.22 5.37
C TRP A 353 -14.79 2.56 4.80
N TYR A 354 -14.52 2.78 3.51
CA TYR A 354 -14.84 4.02 2.78
C TYR A 354 -14.30 5.30 3.44
N LEU A 355 -13.01 5.31 3.79
CA LEU A 355 -12.39 6.46 4.45
C LEU A 355 -12.17 7.64 3.48
N ASN A 356 -12.63 8.81 3.90
CA ASN A 356 -12.37 10.08 3.23
C ASN A 356 -12.16 11.20 4.24
N TYR A 357 -11.56 12.30 3.81
CA TYR A 357 -11.40 13.48 4.65
C TYR A 357 -12.73 14.24 4.73
N SER A 358 -13.25 14.39 5.95
CA SER A 358 -14.36 15.33 6.24
C SER A 358 -13.83 16.75 6.42
N ASP A 359 -12.62 16.90 6.98
CA ASP A 359 -11.82 18.12 6.96
C ASP A 359 -10.34 17.76 6.84
N LEU A 360 -9.75 18.12 5.70
CA LEU A 360 -8.37 17.80 5.39
C LEU A 360 -7.40 18.50 6.34
N ALA A 361 -7.58 19.78 6.63
CA ALA A 361 -6.61 20.55 7.39
C ALA A 361 -6.50 20.05 8.84
N SER A 362 -7.62 19.70 9.47
CA SER A 362 -7.66 19.12 10.82
C SER A 362 -7.41 17.60 10.85
N CYS A 363 -7.01 17.01 9.72
CA CYS A 363 -6.84 15.56 9.56
C CYS A 363 -8.04 14.76 10.07
N ARG A 364 -9.27 15.27 9.83
CA ARG A 364 -10.52 14.58 10.17
C ARG A 364 -10.94 13.66 9.06
N ILE A 365 -11.16 12.41 9.43
CA ILE A 365 -11.48 11.30 8.54
C ILE A 365 -12.83 10.74 8.96
N THR A 366 -13.72 10.60 7.99
CA THR A 366 -14.99 9.90 8.14
C THR A 366 -14.96 8.57 7.40
N GLY A 367 -15.70 7.60 7.93
CA GLY A 367 -15.84 6.28 7.34
C GLY A 367 -16.88 5.45 8.11
N LEU A 368 -16.86 4.15 7.87
CA LEU A 368 -17.74 3.18 8.51
C LEU A 368 -16.90 2.15 9.26
N THR A 369 -17.40 1.64 10.38
CA THR A 369 -16.90 0.38 10.92
C THR A 369 -17.37 -0.76 10.03
N ARG A 370 -16.50 -1.71 9.71
CA ARG A 370 -16.87 -2.90 8.93
C ARG A 370 -16.08 -4.09 9.42
N PHE A 371 -16.55 -5.28 9.05
CA PHE A 371 -15.92 -6.57 9.31
C PHE A 371 -15.57 -6.83 10.79
N ALA A 372 -16.25 -7.79 11.43
CA ALA A 372 -15.96 -8.18 12.81
C ALA A 372 -15.88 -7.00 13.82
N THR A 373 -16.83 -6.06 13.77
CA THR A 373 -16.97 -5.00 14.81
C THR A 373 -17.83 -5.51 15.96
N PHE A 374 -17.29 -5.46 17.19
CA PHE A 374 -17.93 -6.05 18.36
C PHE A 374 -18.02 -5.07 19.53
N TRP A 375 -19.06 -5.26 20.34
CA TRP A 375 -19.11 -4.72 21.69
C TRP A 375 -18.42 -5.68 22.64
N VAL A 376 -17.56 -5.13 23.50
CA VAL A 376 -16.77 -5.87 24.48
C VAL A 376 -17.25 -5.49 25.88
N GLU A 377 -17.42 -6.48 26.76
CA GLU A 377 -17.77 -6.31 28.18
C GLU A 377 -16.89 -7.22 29.03
N GLY A 378 -16.33 -6.67 30.11
CA GLY A 378 -15.44 -7.45 31.00
C GLY A 378 -14.21 -8.04 30.30
N GLY A 379 -13.83 -7.49 29.14
CA GLY A 379 -12.74 -8.01 28.33
C GLY A 379 -13.10 -9.15 27.38
N GLU A 380 -14.39 -9.44 27.20
CA GLU A 380 -14.89 -10.48 26.30
C GLU A 380 -15.86 -9.93 25.25
N ILE A 381 -15.91 -10.55 24.07
CA ILE A 381 -16.86 -10.16 23.03
C ILE A 381 -18.27 -10.55 23.45
N ALA A 382 -19.09 -9.52 23.73
CA ALA A 382 -20.47 -9.69 24.17
C ALA A 382 -21.42 -9.83 22.97
N ALA A 383 -21.35 -8.91 21.99
CA ALA A 383 -22.26 -8.87 20.86
C ALA A 383 -21.65 -8.24 19.61
N PRO A 384 -22.07 -8.64 18.39
CA PRO A 384 -21.76 -7.91 17.18
C PRO A 384 -22.45 -6.54 17.19
N LEU A 385 -21.74 -5.52 16.71
CA LEU A 385 -22.31 -4.19 16.54
C LEU A 385 -22.91 -4.03 15.15
N ARG A 386 -23.98 -3.24 15.07
CA ARG A 386 -24.44 -2.68 13.79
C ARG A 386 -23.29 -1.87 13.17
N VAL A 387 -23.24 -1.78 11.85
CA VAL A 387 -22.30 -0.88 11.15
C VAL A 387 -22.55 0.54 11.66
N MET A 388 -21.50 1.18 12.17
CA MET A 388 -21.55 2.54 12.71
C MET A 388 -20.76 3.47 11.81
N ARG A 389 -21.16 4.73 11.73
CA ARG A 389 -20.34 5.78 11.12
C ARG A 389 -19.43 6.41 12.15
N PHE A 390 -18.25 6.85 11.73
CA PHE A 390 -17.35 7.64 12.55
C PHE A 390 -16.90 8.90 11.80
N ASP A 391 -16.46 9.91 12.56
CA ASP A 391 -15.81 11.10 12.03
C ASP A 391 -14.79 11.63 13.05
N GLU A 392 -13.54 11.18 12.88
CA GLU A 392 -12.50 11.31 13.88
C GLU A 392 -11.25 12.02 13.34
N SER A 393 -10.63 12.86 14.18
CA SER A 393 -9.36 13.50 13.85
C SER A 393 -8.19 12.61 14.23
N ALA A 394 -7.17 12.54 13.36
CA ALA A 394 -5.92 11.86 13.71
C ALA A 394 -5.29 12.44 14.97
N TYR A 395 -5.42 13.75 15.22
CA TYR A 395 -4.91 14.40 16.42
C TYR A 395 -5.60 13.93 17.70
N ARG A 396 -6.84 13.45 17.62
CA ARG A 396 -7.55 12.88 18.76
C ARG A 396 -7.22 11.41 18.90
N LEU A 397 -7.51 10.63 17.85
CA LEU A 397 -7.37 9.17 17.84
C LEU A 397 -5.95 8.72 18.16
N LEU A 398 -4.97 9.29 17.45
CA LEU A 398 -3.55 8.94 17.57
C LEU A 398 -2.78 9.92 18.47
N GLY A 399 -3.46 10.95 19.00
CA GLY A 399 -2.92 11.93 19.92
C GLY A 399 -3.40 11.72 21.34
N GLU A 400 -4.20 12.65 21.85
CA GLU A 400 -4.62 12.68 23.25
C GLU A 400 -5.36 11.42 23.73
N ASN A 401 -6.02 10.67 22.83
CA ASN A 401 -6.80 9.50 23.20
C ASN A 401 -6.04 8.18 23.03
N LEU A 402 -4.80 8.19 22.50
CA LEU A 402 -4.04 6.96 22.31
C LEU A 402 -3.48 6.45 23.65
N ILE A 403 -3.98 5.31 24.10
CA ILE A 403 -3.55 4.66 25.35
C ILE A 403 -2.31 3.80 25.11
N GLY A 404 -2.32 3.03 24.03
CA GLY A 404 -1.24 2.10 23.74
C GLY A 404 -1.35 1.45 22.36
N LEU A 405 -0.21 1.01 21.85
CA LEU A 405 -0.09 0.25 20.61
C LEU A 405 0.31 -1.18 20.94
N THR A 406 -0.11 -2.14 20.12
CA THR A 406 0.30 -3.51 20.32
C THR A 406 1.78 -3.73 20.03
N ARG A 407 2.37 -4.71 20.72
CA ARG A 407 3.74 -5.17 20.48
C ARG A 407 3.84 -5.94 19.16
N GLU A 408 2.87 -6.81 18.92
CA GLU A 408 2.73 -7.52 17.67
C GLU A 408 2.25 -6.56 16.58
N ARG A 409 2.78 -6.73 15.36
CA ARG A 409 2.42 -5.97 14.17
C ARG A 409 2.06 -6.92 13.05
N GLU A 410 1.12 -6.52 12.21
CA GLU A 410 0.72 -7.29 11.04
C GLU A 410 1.32 -6.68 9.77
N LEU A 411 1.91 -7.53 8.94
CA LEU A 411 2.29 -7.18 7.57
C LEU A 411 1.04 -7.21 6.71
N ILE A 412 0.70 -6.06 6.15
CA ILE A 412 -0.49 -5.85 5.32
C ILE A 412 0.00 -5.49 3.93
N LEU A 413 -0.32 -6.35 2.95
CA LEU A 413 -0.07 -6.05 1.55
C LEU A 413 -1.37 -5.58 0.91
N ASP A 414 -1.30 -4.53 0.12
CA ASP A 414 -2.47 -4.03 -0.63
C ASP A 414 -2.96 -5.14 -1.58
N PRO A 415 -4.22 -5.60 -1.46
CA PRO A 415 -4.78 -6.64 -2.31
C PRO A 415 -5.18 -6.13 -3.70
N GLY A 416 -4.94 -4.85 -4.03
CA GLY A 416 -5.21 -4.27 -5.32
C GLY A 416 -4.54 -5.01 -6.48
N THR A 417 -5.35 -5.36 -7.50
CA THR A 417 -4.89 -6.05 -8.72
C THR A 417 -5.33 -5.33 -10.00
N TYR A 418 -5.70 -4.05 -9.90
CA TYR A 418 -6.18 -3.28 -11.04
C TYR A 418 -5.01 -2.79 -11.87
N GLY A 419 -4.95 -3.17 -13.15
CA GLY A 419 -3.77 -2.97 -13.99
C GLY A 419 -2.70 -4.03 -13.70
N ALA A 420 -2.11 -4.01 -12.51
CA ALA A 420 -1.15 -5.01 -12.02
C ALA A 420 -1.32 -5.25 -10.52
N ARG A 421 -0.66 -6.28 -9.98
CA ARG A 421 -0.61 -6.50 -8.52
C ARG A 421 0.08 -5.33 -7.82
N SER A 422 -0.56 -4.78 -6.80
CA SER A 422 0.00 -3.70 -5.99
C SER A 422 1.30 -4.11 -5.33
N THR A 423 2.21 -3.14 -5.20
CA THR A 423 3.47 -3.28 -4.46
C THR A 423 3.49 -2.41 -3.21
N ARG A 424 2.33 -1.89 -2.78
CA ARG A 424 2.21 -1.18 -1.51
C ARG A 424 2.16 -2.16 -0.34
N SER A 425 2.77 -1.75 0.76
CA SER A 425 2.80 -2.54 1.99
C SER A 425 2.71 -1.64 3.22
N ALA A 426 2.22 -2.21 4.31
CA ALA A 426 2.25 -1.60 5.62
C ALA A 426 2.61 -2.62 6.70
N LEU A 427 3.21 -2.15 7.78
CA LEU A 427 3.44 -2.91 9.00
C LEU A 427 2.84 -2.14 10.17
N ALA A 428 1.70 -2.62 10.69
CA ALA A 428 0.87 -1.87 11.62
C ALA A 428 0.61 -2.65 12.93
N PRO A 429 0.66 -1.99 14.11
CA PRO A 429 0.11 -2.53 15.35
C PRO A 429 -1.40 -2.28 15.43
N GLY A 430 -2.08 -2.93 16.37
CA GLY A 430 -3.38 -2.47 16.85
C GLY A 430 -3.25 -1.28 17.81
N ALA A 431 -4.33 -0.54 18.02
CA ALA A 431 -4.35 0.64 18.87
C ALA A 431 -5.50 0.58 19.88
N LEU A 432 -5.17 0.76 21.16
CA LEU A 432 -6.14 0.98 22.22
C LEU A 432 -6.30 2.48 22.43
N VAL A 433 -7.54 2.97 22.33
CA VAL A 433 -7.88 4.38 22.45
C VAL A 433 -8.99 4.60 23.48
N GLU A 434 -8.91 5.71 24.21
CA GLU A 434 -9.86 6.04 25.28
C GLU A 434 -11.20 6.56 24.71
N ASP A 435 -11.15 7.26 23.58
CA ASP A 435 -12.29 7.97 23.04
C ASP A 435 -12.23 7.97 21.50
N PHE A 436 -13.12 7.17 20.92
CA PHE A 436 -13.41 7.08 19.49
C PHE A 436 -14.83 7.56 19.20
N ALA A 437 -14.97 8.54 18.30
CA ALA A 437 -16.25 9.17 17.98
C ALA A 437 -17.09 8.38 16.96
N LEU A 438 -18.15 7.72 17.44
CA LEU A 438 -19.20 7.13 16.60
C LEU A 438 -20.36 8.13 16.42
N THR A 439 -20.76 8.37 15.18
CA THR A 439 -21.68 9.46 14.81
C THR A 439 -23.06 9.00 14.37
N LEU A 440 -23.23 7.76 13.87
CA LEU A 440 -24.50 7.20 13.39
C LEU A 440 -24.59 5.69 13.60
#